data_AF-A0A3D0TY88-F1
#
_entry.id   AF-A0A3D0TY88-F1
#
_cell.length_a   1.000
_cell.length_b   1.000
_cell.length_c   1.000
_cell.angle_alpha   90.00
_cell.angle_beta   90.00
_cell.angle_gamma   90.00
#
_symmetry.space_group_name_H-M   'P 1'
#
loop_
_entity.id
_entity.type
_entity.pdbx_description
1 polymer ?
#
loop_
_entity_poly.entity_id
_entity_poly.type
_entity_poly.pdbx_seq_one_letter_code
_entity_poly.pdbx_strand_id
1 'polypeptide(L)'
;MAAAVAAGARRVVVAVGGSATTDGGQGAVAALLPHTRLDGVRVEVACDVRTTFVDAAKVFGPQKGATPAQVELLTRRLRTLAEVYLADYGVDVTELPGAGAAGGLAGGLAALGAQLVGGFDLVAAEVGLPA
;
A
#
# COMPACT_ATOMS: atom_id res chain seq x y z
N MET A 1 -0.37 9.63 -8.45
CA MET A 1 0.97 9.94 -7.91
C MET A 1 1.93 10.45 -8.99
N ALA A 2 2.26 9.68 -10.04
CA ALA A 2 3.15 10.15 -11.11
C ALA A 2 2.79 11.54 -11.67
N ALA A 3 1.51 11.80 -11.95
CA ALA A 3 1.06 13.13 -12.37
C ALA A 3 1.29 14.24 -11.33
N ALA A 4 1.14 13.94 -10.03
CA ALA A 4 1.42 14.91 -8.97
C ALA A 4 2.92 15.21 -8.88
N VAL A 5 3.76 14.19 -9.03
CA VAL A 5 5.22 14.35 -9.10
C VAL A 5 5.63 15.18 -10.32
N ALA A 6 5.05 14.87 -11.50
CA ALA A 6 5.27 15.65 -12.72
C ALA A 6 4.81 17.12 -12.59
N ALA A 7 3.80 17.38 -11.76
CA ALA A 7 3.35 18.73 -11.41
C ALA A 7 4.25 19.43 -10.36
N GLY A 8 5.33 18.80 -9.91
CA GLY A 8 6.30 19.38 -8.97
C GLY A 8 6.01 19.10 -7.50
N ALA A 9 5.09 18.19 -7.17
CA ALA A 9 4.81 17.83 -5.78
C ALA A 9 6.05 17.21 -5.11
N ARG A 10 6.44 17.73 -3.94
CA ARG A 10 7.51 17.18 -3.09
C ARG A 10 7.01 16.28 -1.98
N ARG A 11 5.70 16.35 -1.70
CA ARG A 11 4.97 15.52 -0.75
C ARG A 11 3.67 15.05 -1.38
N VAL A 12 3.36 13.77 -1.27
CA VAL A 12 2.11 13.17 -1.76
C VAL A 12 1.49 12.34 -0.65
N VAL A 13 0.25 12.64 -0.31
CA VAL A 13 -0.55 11.82 0.59
C VAL A 13 -1.44 10.90 -0.24
N VAL A 14 -1.45 9.60 0.10
CA VAL A 14 -2.27 8.58 -0.55
C VAL A 14 -3.22 7.99 0.48
N ALA A 15 -4.53 8.21 0.30
CA ALA A 15 -5.55 7.54 1.09
C ALA A 15 -5.88 6.17 0.48
N VAL A 16 -5.85 5.10 1.29
CA VAL A 16 -6.02 3.71 0.82
C VAL A 16 -7.32 3.06 1.31
N GLY A 17 -8.41 3.83 1.30
CA GLY A 17 -9.76 3.35 1.61
C GLY A 17 -10.56 2.90 0.38
N GLY A 18 -11.53 1.99 0.56
CA GLY A 18 -12.54 1.69 -0.47
C GLY A 18 -12.06 0.98 -1.73
N SER A 19 -10.88 0.35 -1.71
CA SER A 19 -10.31 -0.34 -2.89
C SER A 19 -11.18 -1.51 -3.36
N ALA A 20 -11.27 -1.73 -4.67
CA ALA A 20 -11.80 -2.96 -5.27
C ALA A 20 -10.71 -4.03 -5.55
N THR A 21 -9.43 -3.68 -5.40
CA THR A 21 -8.29 -4.53 -5.77
C THR A 21 -7.76 -5.37 -4.61
N THR A 22 -7.22 -6.55 -4.92
CA THR A 22 -6.40 -7.37 -4.00
C THR A 22 -5.21 -7.92 -4.80
N ASP A 23 -4.41 -7.02 -5.34
CA ASP A 23 -3.29 -7.30 -6.23
C ASP A 23 -1.93 -7.00 -5.55
N GLY A 24 -1.91 -6.68 -4.26
CA GLY A 24 -0.69 -6.34 -3.55
C GLY A 24 -0.07 -5.01 -3.98
N GLY A 25 -0.84 -4.15 -4.67
CA GLY A 25 -0.33 -2.91 -5.25
C GLY A 25 0.56 -3.13 -6.49
N GLN A 26 0.65 -4.35 -7.01
CA GLN A 26 1.56 -4.68 -8.10
C GLN A 26 1.33 -3.81 -9.34
N GLY A 27 0.07 -3.54 -9.70
CA GLY A 27 -0.24 -2.66 -10.83
C GLY A 27 0.21 -1.21 -10.61
N ALA A 28 0.06 -0.70 -9.39
CA ALA A 28 0.52 0.64 -9.02
C ALA A 28 2.04 0.72 -9.04
N VAL A 29 2.73 -0.26 -8.45
CA VAL A 29 4.19 -0.36 -8.46
C VAL A 29 4.72 -0.41 -9.90
N ALA A 30 4.13 -1.24 -10.76
CA ALA A 30 4.50 -1.34 -12.17
C ALA A 30 4.35 0.01 -12.91
N ALA A 31 3.26 0.73 -12.67
CA ALA A 31 3.04 2.05 -13.26
C ALA A 31 4.02 3.13 -12.76
N LEU A 32 4.69 2.88 -11.63
CA LEU A 32 5.64 3.79 -11.00
C LEU A 32 7.10 3.42 -11.24
N LEU A 33 7.40 2.26 -11.85
CA LEU A 33 8.75 1.79 -12.15
C LEU A 33 9.70 2.82 -12.79
N PRO A 34 9.25 3.78 -13.64
CA PRO A 34 10.14 4.84 -14.13
C PRO A 34 10.72 5.74 -13.02
N HIS A 35 10.16 5.70 -11.80
CA HIS A 35 10.48 6.56 -10.65
C HIS A 35 11.08 5.68 -9.54
N THR A 36 12.38 5.38 -9.63
CA THR A 36 13.07 4.58 -8.62
C THR A 36 12.99 5.29 -7.27
N ARG A 37 12.48 4.61 -6.23
CA ARG A 37 12.34 5.17 -4.87
C ARG A 37 11.56 6.48 -4.82
N LEU A 38 10.58 6.64 -5.70
CA LEU A 38 9.68 7.80 -5.72
C LEU A 38 10.41 9.14 -5.98
N ASP A 39 11.61 9.12 -6.57
CA ASP A 39 12.40 10.29 -6.96
C ASP A 39 12.61 11.32 -5.84
N GLY A 40 12.74 10.85 -4.60
CA GLY A 40 12.92 11.70 -3.42
C GLY A 40 11.66 12.46 -2.98
N VAL A 41 10.50 12.14 -3.53
CA VAL A 41 9.20 12.65 -3.08
C VAL A 41 8.81 11.93 -1.80
N ARG A 42 8.43 12.69 -0.76
CA ARG A 42 7.88 12.11 0.46
C ARG A 42 6.47 11.60 0.20
N VAL A 43 6.27 10.29 0.26
CA VAL A 43 4.96 9.68 0.10
C VAL A 43 4.48 9.12 1.43
N GLU A 44 3.31 9.56 1.85
CA GLU A 44 2.65 9.11 3.07
C GLU A 44 1.34 8.42 2.73
N VAL A 45 1.17 7.19 3.18
CA VAL A 45 -0.01 6.37 2.94
C VAL A 45 -0.85 6.37 4.21
N ALA A 46 -2.01 7.02 4.16
CA ALA A 46 -2.96 7.09 5.27
C ALA A 46 -3.68 5.74 5.45
N CYS A 47 -3.37 5.03 6.53
CA CYS A 47 -3.83 3.67 6.81
C CYS A 47 -4.26 3.51 8.28
N ASP A 48 -5.56 3.24 8.49
CA ASP A 48 -6.14 3.07 9.84
C ASP A 48 -6.37 1.61 10.24
N VAL A 49 -5.91 0.66 9.43
CA VAL A 49 -5.98 -0.77 9.73
C VAL A 49 -4.59 -1.35 9.98
N ARG A 50 -4.50 -2.41 10.78
CA ARG A 50 -3.23 -3.11 11.06
C ARG A 50 -3.06 -4.41 10.27
N THR A 51 -3.98 -4.73 9.36
CA THR A 51 -3.93 -5.95 8.56
C THR A 51 -2.58 -6.09 7.84
N THR A 52 -1.93 -7.23 8.02
CA THR A 52 -0.64 -7.54 7.37
C THR A 52 -0.82 -7.76 5.87
N PHE A 53 0.27 -7.68 5.11
CA PHE A 53 0.22 -7.75 3.63
C PHE A 53 -0.53 -8.99 3.11
N VAL A 54 -0.17 -10.18 3.62
CA VAL A 54 -0.74 -11.45 3.15
C VAL A 54 -2.20 -11.64 3.59
N ASP A 55 -2.55 -11.16 4.78
CA ASP A 55 -3.91 -11.30 5.32
C ASP A 55 -4.92 -10.38 4.62
N ALA A 56 -4.48 -9.43 3.80
CA ALA A 56 -5.34 -8.58 2.98
C ALA A 56 -6.36 -9.39 2.16
N ALA A 57 -5.95 -10.53 1.60
CA ALA A 57 -6.84 -11.40 0.85
C ALA A 57 -7.92 -12.03 1.71
N LYS A 58 -7.59 -12.46 2.93
CA LYS A 58 -8.54 -13.10 3.84
C LYS A 58 -9.52 -12.11 4.45
N VAL A 59 -9.01 -10.94 4.89
CA VAL A 59 -9.79 -9.92 5.59
C VAL A 59 -10.64 -9.12 4.61
N PHE A 60 -10.08 -8.68 3.49
CA PHE A 60 -10.74 -7.74 2.58
C PHE A 60 -11.17 -8.36 1.24
N GLY A 61 -10.71 -9.56 0.89
CA GLY A 61 -11.12 -10.24 -0.34
C GLY A 61 -12.62 -10.53 -0.42
N PRO A 62 -13.27 -11.09 0.63
CA PRO A 62 -14.68 -11.45 0.58
C PRO A 62 -15.61 -10.27 0.27
N GLN A 63 -15.39 -9.11 0.91
CA GLN A 63 -16.19 -7.90 0.65
C GLN A 63 -15.97 -7.30 -0.75
N LYS A 64 -14.91 -7.72 -1.47
CA LYS A 64 -14.63 -7.38 -2.87
C LYS A 64 -15.15 -8.43 -3.85
N GLY A 65 -15.92 -9.42 -3.36
CA GLY A 65 -16.51 -10.48 -4.18
C GLY A 65 -15.64 -11.72 -4.37
N ALA A 66 -14.53 -11.88 -3.64
CA ALA A 66 -13.71 -13.08 -3.74
C ALA A 66 -14.40 -14.29 -3.06
N THR A 67 -14.53 -15.40 -3.79
CA THR A 67 -14.96 -16.68 -3.22
C THR A 67 -13.88 -17.27 -2.31
N PRO A 68 -14.20 -18.26 -1.44
CA PRO A 68 -13.20 -18.90 -0.58
C PRO A 68 -12.00 -19.47 -1.35
N ALA A 69 -12.23 -20.06 -2.53
CA ALA A 69 -11.16 -20.56 -3.39
C ALA A 69 -10.30 -19.43 -3.98
N GLN A 70 -10.92 -18.31 -4.33
CA GLN A 70 -10.19 -17.12 -4.80
C GLN A 70 -9.40 -16.47 -3.67
N VAL A 71 -9.92 -16.41 -2.45
CA VAL A 71 -9.18 -15.90 -1.27
C VAL A 71 -7.89 -16.70 -1.08
N GLU A 72 -7.97 -18.03 -1.11
CA GLU A 72 -6.81 -18.90 -0.96
C GLU A 72 -5.79 -18.72 -2.11
N LEU A 73 -6.26 -18.56 -3.35
CA LEU A 73 -5.40 -18.20 -4.48
C LEU A 73 -4.71 -16.84 -4.28
N LEU A 74 -5.45 -15.82 -3.87
CA LEU A 74 -4.94 -14.47 -3.64
C LEU A 74 -3.93 -14.45 -2.48
N THR A 75 -4.19 -15.18 -1.40
CA THR A 75 -3.24 -15.34 -0.28
C THR A 75 -1.90 -15.89 -0.76
N ARG A 76 -1.90 -16.94 -1.59
CA ARG A 76 -0.65 -17.48 -2.17
C ARG A 76 0.06 -16.48 -3.06
N ARG A 77 -0.69 -15.75 -3.90
CA ARG A 77 -0.13 -14.69 -4.75
C ARG A 77 0.53 -13.59 -3.92
N LEU A 78 -0.12 -13.13 -2.85
CA LEU A 78 0.43 -12.11 -1.96
C LEU A 78 1.69 -12.59 -1.24
N ARG A 79 1.78 -13.86 -0.84
CA ARG A 79 3.04 -14.43 -0.29
C ARG A 79 4.18 -14.35 -1.30
N THR A 80 3.93 -14.81 -2.52
CA THR A 80 4.94 -14.77 -3.59
C THR A 80 5.36 -13.33 -3.89
N LEU A 81 4.40 -12.41 -3.93
CA LEU A 81 4.68 -11.00 -4.22
C LEU A 81 5.47 -10.32 -3.09
N ALA A 82 5.27 -10.72 -1.83
CA ALA A 82 6.07 -10.21 -0.73
C ALA A 82 7.55 -10.60 -0.86
N GLU A 83 7.83 -11.84 -1.29
CA GLU A 83 9.19 -12.30 -1.59
C GLU A 83 9.82 -11.47 -2.73
N VAL A 84 9.03 -11.15 -3.77
CA VAL A 84 9.47 -10.27 -4.86
C VAL A 84 9.80 -8.87 -4.34
N TYR A 85 8.97 -8.28 -3.49
CA TYR A 85 9.25 -6.96 -2.93
C TYR A 85 10.49 -6.94 -2.04
N LEU A 86 10.72 -7.99 -1.26
CA LEU A 86 11.95 -8.14 -0.49
C LEU A 86 13.18 -8.25 -1.41
N ALA A 87 13.11 -9.06 -2.46
CA ALA A 87 14.21 -9.27 -3.38
C ALA A 87 14.55 -8.01 -4.21
N ASP A 88 13.52 -7.36 -4.79
CA ASP A 88 13.71 -6.24 -5.72
C ASP A 88 13.95 -4.92 -5.00
N TYR A 89 13.33 -4.73 -3.84
CA TYR A 89 13.32 -3.45 -3.13
C TYR A 89 13.96 -3.49 -1.74
N GLY A 90 14.30 -4.66 -1.21
CA GLY A 90 14.90 -4.81 0.12
C GLY A 90 13.94 -4.52 1.27
N VAL A 91 12.62 -4.53 1.02
CA VAL A 91 11.59 -4.23 2.02
C VAL A 91 10.72 -5.45 2.25
N ASP A 92 10.78 -6.00 3.47
CA ASP A 92 9.85 -7.05 3.88
C ASP A 92 8.49 -6.43 4.26
N VAL A 93 7.56 -6.45 3.33
CA VAL A 93 6.21 -5.91 3.54
C VAL A 93 5.36 -6.76 4.48
N THR A 94 5.77 -7.99 4.79
CA THR A 94 5.02 -8.87 5.69
C THR A 94 5.14 -8.45 7.15
N GLU A 95 6.25 -7.78 7.50
CA GLU A 95 6.54 -7.26 8.84
C GLU A 95 5.97 -5.86 9.09
N LEU A 96 5.38 -5.21 8.07
CA LEU A 96 4.84 -3.87 8.18
C LEU A 96 3.36 -3.88 8.59
N PRO A 97 3.00 -3.36 9.78
CA PRO A 97 1.60 -3.22 10.19
C PRO A 97 0.85 -2.32 9.19
N GLY A 98 -0.33 -2.77 8.76
CA GLY A 98 -1.17 -2.02 7.82
C GLY A 98 -0.77 -2.16 6.35
N ALA A 99 0.29 -2.90 6.02
CA ALA A 99 0.69 -3.16 4.63
C ALA A 99 -0.41 -3.84 3.80
N GLY A 100 -1.37 -4.52 4.43
CA GLY A 100 -2.52 -5.14 3.78
C GLY A 100 -3.64 -4.17 3.39
N ALA A 101 -3.56 -2.89 3.76
CA ALA A 101 -4.57 -1.91 3.41
C ALA A 101 -4.72 -1.75 1.88
N ALA A 102 -5.95 -1.44 1.45
CA ALA A 102 -6.35 -1.45 0.05
C ALA A 102 -5.94 -2.71 -0.75
N GLY A 103 -6.02 -3.90 -0.12
CA GLY A 103 -5.66 -5.15 -0.80
C GLY A 103 -4.15 -5.29 -1.06
N GLY A 104 -3.33 -4.66 -0.24
CA GLY A 104 -1.87 -4.68 -0.30
C GLY A 104 -1.24 -3.50 -1.06
N LEU A 105 -2.03 -2.54 -1.55
CA LEU A 105 -1.49 -1.32 -2.17
C LEU A 105 -0.57 -0.55 -1.21
N ALA A 106 -0.92 -0.50 0.08
CA ALA A 106 -0.08 0.12 1.10
C ALA A 106 1.31 -0.54 1.16
N GLY A 107 1.37 -1.87 1.20
CA GLY A 107 2.63 -2.61 1.17
C GLY A 107 3.43 -2.39 -0.11
N GLY A 108 2.78 -2.39 -1.28
CA GLY A 108 3.46 -2.11 -2.56
C GLY A 108 4.09 -0.71 -2.60
N LEU A 109 3.38 0.32 -2.12
CA LEU A 109 3.93 1.66 -2.01
C LEU A 109 5.05 1.76 -0.96
N ALA A 110 4.91 1.03 0.17
CA ALA A 110 5.95 0.96 1.19
C ALA A 110 7.24 0.30 0.66
N ALA A 111 7.13 -0.71 -0.20
CA ALA A 111 8.28 -1.30 -0.88
C ALA A 111 9.04 -0.28 -1.75
N LEU A 112 8.33 0.69 -2.33
CA LEU A 112 8.93 1.81 -3.06
C LEU A 112 9.47 2.93 -2.14
N GLY A 113 9.30 2.83 -0.83
CA GLY A 113 9.80 3.79 0.16
C GLY A 113 8.74 4.74 0.73
N ALA A 114 7.44 4.50 0.48
CA ALA A 114 6.39 5.27 1.14
C ALA A 114 6.28 4.94 2.63
N GLN A 115 5.85 5.92 3.44
CA GLN A 115 5.63 5.76 4.88
C GLN A 115 4.16 5.43 5.14
N LEU A 116 3.89 4.37 5.89
CA LEU A 116 2.53 4.08 6.38
C LEU A 116 2.30 4.88 7.65
N VAL A 117 1.22 5.67 7.68
CA VAL A 117 0.89 6.57 8.79
C VAL A 117 -0.60 6.49 9.13
N GLY A 118 -0.95 6.80 10.38
CA GLY A 118 -2.35 6.90 10.81
C GLY A 118 -3.08 7.97 10.01
N GLY A 119 -4.25 7.62 9.46
CA GLY A 119 -5.03 8.54 8.62
C GLY A 119 -5.61 9.69 9.42
N PHE A 120 -6.15 9.39 10.62
CA PHE A 120 -6.61 10.43 11.55
C PHE A 120 -5.46 11.38 11.92
N ASP A 121 -4.33 10.85 12.39
CA ASP A 121 -3.18 11.65 12.84
C ASP A 121 -2.67 12.56 11.72
N LEU A 122 -2.59 12.05 10.48
CA LEU A 122 -2.18 12.83 9.32
C LEU A 122 -3.12 14.00 9.05
N VAL A 123 -4.44 13.75 9.07
CA VAL A 123 -5.44 14.80 8.79
C VAL A 123 -5.47 15.81 9.94
N ALA A 124 -5.42 15.35 11.19
CA ALA A 124 -5.40 16.20 12.37
C ALA A 124 -4.20 17.17 12.33
N ALA A 125 -3.01 16.66 12.02
CA ALA A 125 -1.81 17.49 11.85
C ALA A 125 -1.96 18.51 10.72
N GLU A 126 -2.54 18.13 9.58
CA GLU A 126 -2.71 19.02 8.42
C GLU A 126 -3.69 20.18 8.70
N VAL A 127 -4.73 19.93 9.50
CA VAL A 127 -5.75 20.94 9.83
C VAL A 127 -5.54 21.63 11.18
N GLY A 128 -4.42 21.35 11.86
CA GLY A 128 -4.08 21.96 13.15
C GLY A 128 -4.95 21.50 14.32
N LEU A 129 -5.53 20.29 14.23
CA LEU A 129 -6.25 19.68 15.35
C LEU A 129 -5.24 19.06 16.34
N PRO A 130 -5.47 19.20 17.66
CA PRO A 130 -4.66 18.51 18.66
C PRO A 130 -4.84 16.99 18.54
N ALA A 131 -3.73 16.28 18.67
CA ALA A 131 -3.69 14.81 18.71
C ALA A 131 -4.30 14.26 20.00
#